data_AF-A0A258X053-F1
#
_entry.id   AF-A0A258X053-F1
#
_cell.length_a   1.000
_cell.length_b   1.000
_cell.length_c   1.000
_cell.angle_alpha   90.00
_cell.angle_beta   90.00
_cell.angle_gamma   90.00
#
_symmetry.space_group_name_H-M   'P 1'
#
loop_
_entity.id
_entity.type
_entity.pdbx_description
1 polymer ?
#
loop_
_entity_poly.entity_id
_entity_poly.type
_entity_poly.pdbx_seq_one_letter_code
_entity_poly.pdbx_strand_id
1 'polypeptide(L)' 'EEVAAASAFLASDESSYCHGTEIVVDGGMTVGTYYMGFPGSPGM' A
#
# COMPACT_ATOMS: atom_id res chain seq x y z
N GLU A 1 9.29 -12.03 0.75
CA GLU A 1 10.18 -11.09 0.03
C GLU A 1 9.62 -9.67 0.03
N GLU A 2 8.34 -9.50 -0.33
CA GLU A 2 7.67 -8.19 -0.46
C GLU A 2 7.72 -7.30 0.80
N VAL A 3 7.34 -7.83 1.97
CA VAL A 3 7.42 -7.06 3.24
C VAL A 3 8.87 -6.75 3.63
N ALA A 4 9.80 -7.68 3.37
CA ALA A 4 11.21 -7.49 3.72
C ALA A 4 11.86 -6.36 2.90
N ALA A 5 11.46 -6.19 1.63
CA ALA A 5 11.89 -5.09 0.80
C ALA A 5 11.40 -3.74 1.35
N ALA A 6 10.13 -3.64 1.77
CA ALA A 6 9.60 -2.44 2.42
C ALA A 6 10.34 -2.11 3.72
N SER A 7 10.65 -3.12 4.54
CA SER A 7 11.47 -2.94 5.75
C SER A 7 12.89 -2.46 5.43
N ALA A 8 13.52 -3.03 4.41
CA ALA A 8 14.86 -2.64 3.97
C ALA A 8 14.88 -1.18 3.45
N PHE A 9 13.86 -0.77 2.71
CA PHE A 9 13.67 0.61 2.28
C PHE A 9 13.52 1.56 3.49
N LEU A 10 12.65 1.24 4.45
CA LEU A 10 12.45 2.08 5.65
C LEU A 10 13.69 2.19 6.54
N ALA A 11 14.59 1.22 6.46
CA ALA A 11 15.86 1.24 7.18
C ALA A 11 17.00 1.93 6.41
N SER A 12 16.76 2.39 5.17
CA SER A 12 17.77 3.01 4.32
C SER A 12 17.68 4.54 4.34
N ASP A 13 18.71 5.20 3.80
CA ASP A 13 18.72 6.67 3.65
C ASP A 13 17.70 7.16 2.61
N GLU A 14 17.18 6.28 1.75
CA GLU A 14 16.18 6.62 0.72
C GLU A 14 14.85 7.04 1.35
N SER A 15 14.53 6.57 2.56
CA SER A 15 13.33 6.94 3.29
C SER A 15 13.55 8.10 4.29
N SER A 16 14.60 8.91 4.12
CA SER A 16 14.97 9.99 5.05
C SER A 16 13.87 11.01 5.38
N TYR A 17 12.83 11.12 4.54
CA TYR A 17 11.68 12.00 4.78
C TYR A 17 10.35 11.26 5.10
N CYS A 18 10.39 9.94 5.24
CA CYS A 18 9.22 9.11 5.54
C CYS A 18 9.23 8.68 7.01
N HIS A 19 8.84 9.58 7.91
CA HIS A 19 8.83 9.32 9.36
C HIS A 19 7.43 9.47 9.96
N GLY A 20 7.13 8.71 11.03
CA GLY A 20 5.85 8.79 11.74
C GLY A 20 4.65 8.27 10.95
N THR A 21 4.90 7.50 9.89
CA THR A 21 3.87 6.91 9.04
C THR A 21 3.94 5.39 9.06
N GLU A 22 2.83 4.74 8.72
CA GLU A 22 2.77 3.30 8.48
C GLU A 22 2.85 3.06 6.96
N ILE A 23 3.65 2.06 6.55
CA ILE A 23 3.68 1.58 5.16
C ILE A 23 2.93 0.25 5.10
N VAL A 24 1.82 0.23 4.37
CA VAL A 24 0.98 -0.96 4.18
C VAL A 24 1.44 -1.74 2.95
N VAL A 25 1.66 -3.05 3.12
CA VAL A 25 2.05 -3.98 2.04
C VAL A 25 1.07 -5.15 2.03
N ASP A 26 -0.12 -4.95 1.46
CA ASP A 26 -1.26 -5.86 1.59
C ASP A 26 -1.96 -6.22 0.26
N GLY A 27 -1.36 -5.85 -0.87
CA GLY A 27 -1.95 -6.09 -2.19
C GLY A 27 -3.24 -5.31 -2.45
N GLY A 28 -3.50 -4.22 -1.70
CA GLY A 28 -4.70 -3.40 -1.83
C GLY A 28 -5.85 -3.84 -0.92
N MET A 29 -5.64 -4.74 0.03
CA MET A 29 -6.71 -5.19 0.94
C MET A 29 -7.38 -4.03 1.69
N THR A 30 -6.62 -3.01 2.09
CA THR A 30 -7.11 -1.85 2.86
C THR A 30 -7.73 -0.77 1.97
N VAL A 31 -7.62 -0.86 0.63
CA VAL A 31 -8.20 0.13 -0.30
C VAL A 31 -9.74 0.03 -0.37
N GLY A 32 -10.31 -1.06 0.14
CA GLY A 32 -11.73 -1.39 0.06
C GLY A 32 -12.07 -2.29 -1.12
N THR A 33 -13.31 -2.78 -1.15
CA THR A 33 -13.79 -3.70 -2.19
C THR A 33 -14.64 -2.93 -3.20
N TYR A 34 -14.41 -3.17 -4.49
CA TYR A 34 -15.37 -2.78 -5.51
C TYR A 34 -16.58 -3.72 -5.47
N TYR A 35 -17.75 -3.15 -5.27
CA TYR A 35 -19.00 -3.87 -5.43
C TYR A 35 -19.49 -3.68 -6.88
N MET A 36 -19.68 -4.79 -7.58
CA MET A 36 -20.20 -4.77 -8.95
C MET A 36 -21.52 -3.99 -9.02
N GLY A 37 -21.58 -2.99 -9.91
CA GLY A 37 -22.76 -2.16 -10.12
C GLY A 37 -22.80 -0.85 -9.32
N PHE A 38 -21.77 -0.54 -8.52
CA PHE A 38 -21.64 0.76 -7.86
C PHE A 38 -20.76 1.72 -8.67
N PRO A 39 -21.06 3.04 -8.66
CA PRO A 39 -20.24 4.04 -9.35
C PRO A 39 -18.77 3.95 -8.94
N GLY A 40 -17.88 3.85 -9.92
CA GLY A 40 -16.42 3.76 -9.71
C GLY A 40 -15.84 2.35 -9.67
N SER A 41 -16.66 1.28 -9.77
CA SER A 41 -16.13 -0.09 -9.93
C SER A 41 -15.56 -0.32 -11.34
N PRO A 42 -14.39 -0.98 -11.50
CA PRO A 42 -13.85 -1.34 -12.80
C PRO A 42 -14.85 -2.18 -13.61
N GLY A 43 -15.15 -1.76 -14.84
CA GLY A 43 -16.09 -2.47 -15.72
C GLY A 43 -17.55 -2.00 -15.68
N MET A 44 -17.86 -0.87 -15.03
CA MET A 44 -19.00 -0.04 -15.45
C MET A 44 -18.70 0.68 -16.77
#